data_AF-A0A0J5QIQ6-F1
#
_entry.id   AF-A0A0J5QIQ6-F1
#
_cell.length_a   1.000
_cell.length_b   1.000
_cell.length_c   1.000
_cell.angle_alpha   90.00
_cell.angle_beta   90.00
_cell.angle_gamma   90.00
#
_symmetry.space_group_name_H-M   'P 1'
#
loop_
_entity.id
_entity.type
_entity.pdbx_description
1 polymer ?
#
loop_
_entity_poly.entity_id
_entity_poly.type
_entity_poly.pdbx_seq_one_letter_code
_entity_poly.pdbx_strand_id
1 'polypeptide(L)'
;MKQHDLGPVVSSAHLANGAFPEISEFEFGLTLAHNAFQRWVVRAMATAGHPGLTATEVLVLHSVYHRGRPKRLADLCLVLNIEDTHVVNYAIKKLARAGLVQEGRNGKEKTVAVTDEGAAACDRYREIREALLLRAMGELGFEPEQISRLSTLLRLMSGQYDQAARAATTY
;
A
#
# COMPACT_ATOMS: atom_id res chain seq x y z
N MET A 1 -39.01 23.29 6.78
CA MET A 1 -37.56 23.63 6.69
C MET A 1 -36.88 22.41 6.08
N LYS A 2 -36.45 22.49 4.81
CA LYS A 2 -35.80 21.36 4.12
C LYS A 2 -34.38 21.21 4.69
N GLN A 3 -34.01 19.98 5.05
CA GLN A 3 -32.64 19.63 5.43
C GLN A 3 -31.69 20.15 4.34
N HIS A 4 -30.59 20.78 4.76
CA HIS A 4 -29.53 21.18 3.86
C HIS A 4 -29.01 19.94 3.11
N ASP A 5 -29.27 19.91 1.81
CA ASP A 5 -28.73 18.96 0.86
C ASP A 5 -27.25 19.34 0.65
N LEU A 6 -26.43 19.07 1.67
CA LEU A 6 -24.98 19.17 1.56
C LEU A 6 -24.58 18.10 0.54
N GLY A 7 -24.33 18.51 -0.70
CA GLY A 7 -23.92 17.61 -1.78
C GLY A 7 -22.72 16.73 -1.40
N PRO A 8 -22.39 15.72 -2.21
CA PRO A 8 -21.40 14.72 -1.87
C PRO A 8 -20.06 15.35 -1.46
N VAL A 9 -19.41 14.78 -0.45
CA VAL A 9 -18.14 15.30 0.07
C VAL A 9 -17.02 14.91 -0.90
N VAL A 10 -16.70 15.82 -1.81
CA VAL A 10 -15.74 15.59 -2.91
C VAL A 10 -14.53 16.52 -2.83
N SER A 11 -13.38 16.05 -3.34
CA SER A 11 -12.18 16.88 -3.42
C SER A 11 -12.30 18.02 -4.43
N SER A 12 -13.01 17.75 -5.54
CA SER A 12 -13.03 18.58 -6.74
C SER A 12 -14.44 18.61 -7.31
N ALA A 13 -15.21 19.67 -7.00
CA ALA A 13 -16.63 19.77 -7.38
C ALA A 13 -16.88 19.62 -8.90
N HIS A 14 -15.94 20.06 -9.74
CA HIS A 14 -16.07 19.94 -11.20
C HIS A 14 -16.03 18.49 -11.71
N LEU A 15 -15.41 17.56 -10.97
CA LEU A 15 -15.38 16.13 -11.31
C LEU A 15 -16.66 15.42 -10.88
N ALA A 16 -17.41 15.99 -9.93
CA ALA A 16 -18.64 15.42 -9.39
C ALA A 16 -19.89 15.72 -10.23
N ASN A 17 -19.78 16.54 -11.29
CA ASN A 17 -20.90 16.86 -12.19
C ASN A 17 -21.17 15.76 -13.25
N GLY A 18 -20.59 14.57 -13.06
CA GLY A 18 -20.69 13.45 -13.99
C GLY A 18 -21.81 12.46 -13.68
N ALA A 19 -21.84 11.36 -14.43
CA ALA A 19 -22.86 10.33 -14.30
C ALA A 19 -22.79 9.52 -12.99
N PHE A 20 -21.69 9.61 -12.24
CA PHE A 20 -21.47 8.83 -11.02
C PHE A 20 -20.68 9.62 -9.94
N PRO A 21 -21.31 10.61 -9.27
CA PRO A 21 -20.65 11.50 -8.31
C PRO A 21 -20.07 10.79 -7.08
N GLU A 22 -20.62 9.63 -6.70
CA GLU A 22 -20.15 8.81 -5.58
C GLU A 22 -18.72 8.28 -5.80
N ILE A 23 -18.29 8.14 -7.07
CA ILE A 23 -16.89 7.81 -7.39
C ILE A 23 -15.96 8.97 -7.00
N SER A 24 -16.38 10.22 -7.17
CA SER A 24 -15.59 11.38 -6.74
C SER A 24 -15.47 11.47 -5.21
N GLU A 25 -16.50 11.04 -4.47
CA GLU A 25 -16.43 10.92 -3.01
C GLU A 25 -15.46 9.80 -2.60
N PHE A 26 -15.56 8.64 -3.26
CA PHE A 26 -14.63 7.53 -3.05
C PHE A 26 -13.17 7.95 -3.33
N GLU A 27 -12.92 8.65 -4.43
CA GLU A 27 -11.58 9.13 -4.82
C GLU A 27 -11.01 10.14 -3.83
N PHE A 28 -11.86 10.99 -3.26
CA PHE A 28 -11.46 11.88 -2.18
C PHE A 28 -11.05 11.09 -0.94
N GLY A 29 -11.88 10.14 -0.51
CA GLY A 29 -11.56 9.24 0.60
C GLY A 29 -10.27 8.45 0.35
N LEU A 30 -10.10 7.91 -0.85
CA LEU A 30 -8.90 7.18 -1.29
C LEU A 30 -7.65 8.06 -1.18
N THR A 31 -7.72 9.31 -1.63
CA THR A 31 -6.58 10.26 -1.56
C THR A 31 -6.16 10.52 -0.12
N LEU A 32 -7.13 10.81 0.76
CA LEU A 32 -6.86 11.07 2.18
C LEU A 32 -6.31 9.83 2.88
N ALA A 33 -6.95 8.68 2.66
CA ALA A 33 -6.56 7.39 3.24
C ALA A 33 -5.18 6.95 2.75
N HIS A 34 -4.88 7.12 1.45
CA HIS A 34 -3.56 6.83 0.88
C HIS A 34 -2.48 7.66 1.58
N ASN A 35 -2.67 8.98 1.66
CA ASN A 35 -1.70 9.87 2.31
C ASN A 35 -1.49 9.52 3.80
N ALA A 36 -2.56 9.20 4.52
CA ALA A 36 -2.48 8.77 5.92
C ALA A 36 -1.77 7.41 6.06
N PHE A 37 -2.10 6.45 5.19
CA PHE A 37 -1.50 5.12 5.19
C PHE A 37 0.00 5.17 4.90
N GLN A 38 0.44 5.92 3.88
CA GLN A 38 1.87 6.08 3.58
C GLN A 38 2.64 6.65 4.79
N ARG A 39 2.08 7.66 5.47
CA ARG A 39 2.68 8.21 6.71
C ARG A 39 2.75 7.18 7.83
N TRP A 40 1.68 6.41 8.04
CA TRP A 40 1.63 5.36 9.05
C TRP A 40 2.70 4.29 8.80
N VAL A 41 2.79 3.77 7.58
CA VAL A 41 3.77 2.74 7.19
C VAL A 41 5.21 3.17 7.51
N VAL A 42 5.57 4.41 7.16
CA VAL A 42 6.90 4.96 7.47
C VAL A 42 7.11 5.10 8.97
N ARG A 43 6.14 5.64 9.71
CA ARG A 43 6.26 5.87 11.17
C ARG A 43 6.35 4.56 11.95
N ALA A 44 5.58 3.55 11.57
CA ALA A 44 5.60 2.24 12.20
C ALA A 44 6.96 1.56 11.99
N MET A 45 7.54 1.63 10.78
CA MET A 45 8.88 1.08 10.53
C MET A 45 10.00 1.87 11.22
N ALA A 46 9.90 3.19 11.28
CA ALA A 46 10.83 4.01 12.06
C ALA A 46 10.78 3.63 13.55
N THR A 47 9.58 3.41 14.10
CA THR A 47 9.37 2.93 15.48
C THR A 47 9.91 1.51 15.68
N ALA A 48 9.91 0.68 14.62
CA ALA A 48 10.51 -0.66 14.63
C ALA A 48 12.05 -0.65 14.59
N GLY A 49 12.69 0.53 14.60
CA GLY A 49 14.14 0.72 14.64
C GLY A 49 14.79 1.00 13.30
N HIS A 50 14.02 1.15 12.21
CA HIS A 50 14.56 1.37 10.87
C HIS A 50 14.07 2.70 10.26
N PRO A 51 14.56 3.85 10.76
CA PRO A 51 14.22 5.16 10.21
C PRO A 51 14.82 5.38 8.82
N GLY A 52 14.27 6.34 8.08
CA GLY A 52 14.75 6.72 6.74
C GLY A 52 14.27 5.82 5.61
N LEU A 53 13.47 4.79 5.91
CA LEU A 53 12.77 4.00 4.89
C LEU A 53 11.54 4.75 4.37
N THR A 54 11.34 4.69 3.06
CA THR A 54 10.11 5.16 2.41
C THR A 54 9.02 4.10 2.50
N ALA A 55 7.75 4.48 2.35
CA ALA A 55 6.66 3.53 2.38
C ALA A 55 6.80 2.42 1.32
N THR A 56 7.28 2.74 0.11
CA THR A 56 7.58 1.75 -0.92
C THR A 56 8.60 0.72 -0.45
N GLU A 57 9.69 1.14 0.21
CA GLU A 57 10.69 0.22 0.75
C GLU A 57 10.10 -0.70 1.83
N VAL A 58 9.27 -0.16 2.72
CA VAL A 58 8.59 -0.96 3.75
C VAL A 58 7.63 -1.99 3.14
N LEU A 59 6.83 -1.58 2.16
CA LEU A 59 5.89 -2.47 1.47
C LEU A 59 6.61 -3.56 0.66
N VAL A 60 7.74 -3.22 0.03
CA VAL A 60 8.62 -4.20 -0.63
C VAL A 60 9.17 -5.18 0.40
N LEU A 61 9.69 -4.71 1.54
CA LEU A 61 10.23 -5.58 2.60
C LEU A 61 9.17 -6.58 3.11
N HIS A 62 7.96 -6.12 3.40
CA HIS A 62 6.85 -7.02 3.80
C HIS A 62 6.52 -8.04 2.70
N SER A 63 6.52 -7.62 1.44
CA SER A 63 6.27 -8.51 0.29
C SER A 63 7.36 -9.56 0.11
N VAL A 64 8.62 -9.20 0.38
CA VAL A 64 9.75 -10.14 0.38
C VAL A 64 9.63 -11.14 1.53
N TYR A 65 9.34 -10.67 2.75
CA TYR A 65 9.18 -11.51 3.95
C TYR A 65 8.02 -12.51 3.82
N HIS A 66 6.96 -12.16 3.09
CA HIS A 66 5.77 -12.99 2.95
C HIS A 66 6.07 -14.43 2.46
N ARG A 67 5.76 -15.42 3.31
CA ARG A 67 5.92 -16.88 3.09
C ARG A 67 7.38 -17.36 2.98
N GLY A 68 8.36 -16.58 3.44
CA GLY A 68 9.73 -17.06 3.67
C GLY A 68 10.49 -17.59 2.45
N ARG A 69 10.05 -17.27 1.23
CA ARG A 69 10.68 -17.72 -0.03
C ARG A 69 11.22 -16.54 -0.83
N PRO A 70 12.35 -16.67 -1.53
CA PRO A 70 12.86 -15.63 -2.41
C PRO A 70 11.81 -15.21 -3.45
N LYS A 71 11.74 -13.90 -3.73
CA LYS A 71 10.80 -13.30 -4.70
C LYS A 71 11.55 -12.76 -5.91
N ARG A 72 10.94 -12.85 -7.09
CA ARG A 72 11.45 -12.19 -8.30
C ARG A 72 11.05 -10.72 -8.27
N LEU A 73 11.85 -9.87 -8.90
CA LEU A 73 11.52 -8.44 -9.07
C LEU A 73 10.15 -8.27 -9.75
N ALA A 74 9.87 -9.04 -10.81
CA ALA A 74 8.58 -9.01 -11.52
C ALA A 74 7.39 -9.37 -10.62
N ASP A 75 7.55 -10.36 -9.74
CA ASP A 75 6.48 -10.76 -8.81
C ASP A 75 6.18 -9.63 -7.80
N LEU A 76 7.20 -8.90 -7.37
CA LEU A 76 7.05 -7.76 -6.46
C LEU A 76 6.32 -6.60 -7.15
N CYS A 77 6.70 -6.27 -8.38
CA CYS A 77 5.98 -5.27 -9.19
C CYS A 77 4.50 -5.63 -9.34
N LEU A 78 4.22 -6.89 -9.70
CA LEU A 78 2.87 -7.40 -9.89
C LEU A 78 2.02 -7.32 -8.61
N VAL A 79 2.53 -7.82 -7.49
CA VAL A 79 1.78 -7.86 -6.23
C VAL A 79 1.52 -6.46 -5.65
N LEU A 80 2.45 -5.53 -5.86
CA LEU A 80 2.33 -4.15 -5.37
C LEU A 80 1.61 -3.21 -6.35
N ASN A 81 1.23 -3.71 -7.53
CA ASN A 81 0.70 -2.91 -8.63
C ASN A 81 1.60 -1.71 -8.99
N ILE A 82 2.90 -1.95 -9.14
CA ILE A 82 3.90 -0.93 -9.52
C ILE A 82 4.39 -1.23 -10.93
N GLU A 83 4.07 -0.34 -11.88
CA GLU A 83 4.49 -0.48 -13.28
C GLU A 83 5.99 -0.18 -13.47
N ASP A 84 6.49 0.87 -12.83
CA ASP A 84 7.89 1.25 -12.95
C ASP A 84 8.80 0.32 -12.14
N THR A 85 9.42 -0.61 -12.85
CA THR A 85 10.35 -1.59 -12.28
C THR A 85 11.58 -0.93 -11.61
N HIS A 86 11.97 0.29 -12.01
CA HIS A 86 13.08 1.01 -11.40
C HIS A 86 12.77 1.39 -9.94
N VAL A 87 11.52 1.71 -9.63
CA VAL A 87 11.06 2.04 -8.26
C VAL A 87 11.28 0.85 -7.33
N VAL A 88 10.83 -0.34 -7.72
CA VAL A 88 10.99 -1.56 -6.91
C VAL A 88 12.45 -1.97 -6.81
N ASN A 89 13.22 -1.87 -7.90
CA ASN A 89 14.65 -2.19 -7.87
C ASN A 89 15.45 -1.23 -6.97
N TYR A 90 15.09 0.06 -6.95
CA TYR A 90 15.70 1.03 -6.04
C TYR A 90 15.39 0.70 -4.58
N ALA A 91 14.13 0.37 -4.27
CA ALA A 91 13.72 -0.06 -2.95
C ALA A 91 14.52 -1.30 -2.49
N ILE A 92 14.66 -2.33 -3.34
CA ILE A 92 15.47 -3.52 -3.04
C ILE A 92 16.92 -3.14 -2.75
N LYS A 93 17.54 -2.30 -3.59
CA LYS A 93 18.94 -1.87 -3.37
C LYS A 93 19.11 -1.15 -2.04
N LYS A 94 18.16 -0.30 -1.65
CA LYS A 94 18.22 0.43 -0.39
C LYS A 94 18.00 -0.49 0.82
N LEU A 95 17.06 -1.42 0.74
CA LEU A 95 16.86 -2.46 1.76
C LEU A 95 18.10 -3.36 1.90
N ALA A 96 18.77 -3.70 0.80
CA ALA A 96 19.98 -4.52 0.82
C ALA A 96 21.14 -3.79 1.50
N ARG A 97 21.31 -2.49 1.21
CA ARG A 97 22.27 -1.63 1.91
C ARG A 97 21.97 -1.50 3.39
N ALA A 98 20.69 -1.57 3.78
CA ALA A 98 20.25 -1.56 5.16
C ALA A 98 20.32 -2.93 5.85
N GLY A 99 20.80 -3.98 5.17
CA GLY A 99 20.92 -5.33 5.75
C GLY A 99 19.61 -6.10 5.87
N LEU A 100 18.48 -5.56 5.41
CA LEU A 100 17.14 -6.13 5.62
C LEU A 100 16.74 -7.18 4.59
N VAL A 101 17.39 -7.14 3.42
CA VAL A 101 17.19 -8.14 2.36
C VAL A 101 18.53 -8.50 1.74
N GLN A 102 18.58 -9.67 1.12
CA GLN A 102 19.71 -10.13 0.33
C GLN A 102 19.28 -10.36 -1.12
N GLU A 103 20.07 -9.85 -2.06
CA GLU A 103 19.89 -10.13 -3.48
C GLU A 103 20.47 -11.49 -3.83
N GLY A 104 19.76 -12.23 -4.68
CA GLY A 104 20.18 -13.53 -5.19
C GLY A 104 19.89 -13.68 -6.68
N ARG A 105 20.16 -14.86 -7.21
CA ARG A 105 19.82 -15.23 -8.58
C ARG A 105 19.21 -16.61 -8.63
N ASN A 106 18.23 -16.80 -9.50
CA ASN A 106 17.75 -18.11 -9.92
C ASN A 106 17.86 -18.19 -11.44
N GLY A 107 18.90 -18.87 -11.92
CA GLY A 107 19.30 -18.82 -13.33
C GLY A 107 19.64 -17.38 -13.76
N LYS A 108 18.89 -16.85 -14.73
CA LYS A 108 19.08 -15.47 -15.25
C LYS A 108 18.33 -14.41 -14.43
N GLU A 109 17.35 -14.79 -13.62
CA GLU A 109 16.48 -13.86 -12.92
C GLU A 109 17.07 -13.39 -11.58
N LYS A 110 16.91 -12.10 -11.29
CA LYS A 110 17.22 -11.52 -9.99
C LYS A 110 16.14 -11.92 -8.98
N THR A 111 16.57 -12.48 -7.86
CA THR A 111 15.71 -12.80 -6.72
C THR A 111 16.11 -11.94 -5.52
N VAL A 112 15.20 -11.82 -4.57
CA VAL A 112 15.44 -11.15 -3.29
C VAL A 112 14.83 -11.97 -2.16
N ALA A 113 15.57 -12.16 -1.09
CA ALA A 113 15.12 -12.84 0.11
C ALA A 113 15.29 -11.93 1.32
N VAL A 114 14.45 -12.12 2.33
CA VAL A 114 14.59 -11.42 3.61
C VAL A 114 15.80 -11.97 4.37
N THR A 115 16.47 -11.12 5.14
CA THR A 115 17.49 -11.56 6.12
C THR A 115 16.84 -11.79 7.48
N ASP A 116 17.58 -12.35 8.44
CA ASP A 116 17.09 -12.48 9.82
C ASP A 116 16.80 -11.10 10.45
N GLU A 117 17.62 -10.09 10.12
CA GLU A 117 17.39 -8.71 10.55
C GLU A 117 16.11 -8.13 9.93
N GLY A 118 15.88 -8.36 8.63
CA GLY A 118 14.65 -7.94 7.95
C GLY A 118 13.40 -8.62 8.47
N ALA A 119 13.50 -9.90 8.86
CA ALA A 119 12.43 -10.64 9.51
C ALA A 119 12.12 -10.04 10.89
N ALA A 120 13.15 -9.80 11.71
CA ALA A 120 12.99 -9.16 13.01
C ALA A 120 12.39 -7.74 12.91
N ALA A 121 12.75 -6.97 11.87
CA ALA A 121 12.14 -5.67 11.59
C ALA A 121 10.64 -5.80 11.28
N CYS A 122 10.24 -6.80 10.48
CA CYS A 122 8.83 -7.07 10.17
C CYS A 122 8.05 -7.52 11.41
N ASP A 123 8.66 -8.33 12.28
CA ASP A 123 8.04 -8.79 13.52
C ASP A 123 7.83 -7.64 14.51
N ARG A 124 8.84 -6.78 14.69
CA ARG A 124 8.68 -5.54 15.49
C ARG A 124 7.61 -4.62 14.91
N TYR A 125 7.58 -4.44 13.59
CA TYR A 125 6.54 -3.67 12.92
C TYR A 125 5.14 -4.24 13.21
N ARG A 126 4.98 -5.57 13.19
CA ARG A 126 3.72 -6.25 13.50
C ARG A 126 3.28 -5.95 14.94
N GLU A 127 4.18 -6.02 15.91
CA GLU A 127 3.89 -5.68 17.32
C GLU A 127 3.45 -4.22 17.49
N ILE A 128 4.14 -3.28 16.84
CA ILE A 128 3.79 -1.86 16.84
C ILE A 128 2.42 -1.63 16.20
N ARG A 129 2.13 -2.31 15.09
CA ARG A 129 0.84 -2.23 14.40
C ARG A 129 -0.29 -2.76 15.27
N GLU A 130 -0.06 -3.87 15.97
CA GLU A 130 -1.02 -4.42 16.92
C GLU A 130 -1.32 -3.41 18.03
N ALA A 131 -0.26 -2.89 18.67
CA ALA A 131 -0.38 -2.03 19.84
C ALA A 131 -0.99 -0.65 19.54
N LEU A 132 -0.60 -0.02 18.42
CA LEU A 132 -0.93 1.39 18.16
C LEU A 132 -2.08 1.59 17.17
N LEU A 133 -2.34 0.62 16.28
CA LEU A 133 -3.38 0.76 15.25
C LEU A 133 -4.54 -0.22 15.48
N LEU A 134 -4.26 -1.52 15.58
CA LEU A 134 -5.33 -2.51 15.62
C LEU A 134 -6.14 -2.46 16.91
N ARG A 135 -5.50 -2.25 18.07
CA ARG A 135 -6.23 -2.06 19.34
C ARG A 135 -7.19 -0.88 19.29
N ALA A 136 -6.70 0.28 18.85
CA ALA A 136 -7.53 1.48 18.69
C ALA A 136 -8.68 1.26 17.69
N MET A 137 -8.44 0.53 16.59
CA MET A 137 -9.52 0.16 15.65
C MET A 137 -10.55 -0.79 16.29
N GLY A 138 -10.10 -1.74 17.12
CA GLY A 138 -11.00 -2.64 17.84
C GLY A 138 -11.91 -1.89 18.82
N GLU A 139 -11.38 -0.91 19.54
CA GLU A 139 -12.14 -0.07 20.48
C GLU A 139 -13.17 0.83 19.78
N LEU A 140 -12.92 1.23 18.53
CA LEU A 140 -13.86 2.01 17.71
C LEU A 140 -15.04 1.19 17.18
N GLY A 141 -15.04 -0.14 17.34
CA GLY A 141 -16.16 -1.01 16.98
C GLY A 141 -16.37 -1.18 15.47
N PHE A 142 -15.29 -1.24 14.68
CA PHE A 142 -15.42 -1.51 13.25
C PHE A 142 -15.91 -2.94 12.97
N GLU A 143 -17.02 -3.06 12.23
CA GLU A 143 -17.55 -4.34 11.76
C GLU A 143 -16.58 -5.00 10.75
N PRO A 144 -16.07 -6.21 11.02
CA PRO A 144 -15.13 -6.91 10.13
C PRO A 144 -15.65 -7.11 8.68
N GLU A 145 -16.96 -7.29 8.52
CA GLU A 145 -17.61 -7.46 7.23
C GLU A 145 -17.57 -6.16 6.42
N GLN A 146 -17.72 -5.01 7.08
CA GLN A 146 -17.61 -3.71 6.42
C GLN A 146 -16.20 -3.48 5.86
N ILE A 147 -15.17 -3.79 6.67
CA ILE A 147 -13.77 -3.70 6.23
C ILE A 147 -13.51 -4.66 5.06
N SER A 148 -14.09 -5.86 5.11
CA SER A 148 -13.95 -6.85 4.04
C SER A 148 -14.61 -6.40 2.73
N ARG A 149 -15.81 -5.81 2.79
CA ARG A 149 -16.49 -5.22 1.62
C ARG A 149 -15.69 -4.06 1.02
N LEU A 150 -15.23 -3.13 1.86
CA LEU A 150 -14.38 -2.00 1.42
C LEU A 150 -13.08 -2.50 0.76
N SER A 151 -12.45 -3.52 1.34
CA SER A 151 -11.22 -4.11 0.78
C SER A 151 -11.45 -4.72 -0.60
N THR A 152 -12.61 -5.33 -0.85
CA THR A 152 -12.98 -5.85 -2.17
C THR A 152 -13.21 -4.72 -3.17
N LEU A 153 -13.91 -3.65 -2.76
CA LEU A 153 -14.13 -2.49 -3.60
C LEU A 153 -12.81 -1.81 -4.00
N LEU A 154 -11.87 -1.63 -3.06
CA LEU A 154 -10.54 -1.07 -3.34
C LEU A 154 -9.79 -1.87 -4.40
N ARG A 155 -9.82 -3.22 -4.33
CA ARG A 155 -9.18 -4.07 -5.34
C ARG A 155 -9.86 -3.96 -6.71
N LEU A 156 -11.19 -3.90 -6.72
CA LEU A 156 -11.95 -3.70 -7.96
C LEU A 156 -11.60 -2.35 -8.61
N MET A 157 -11.60 -1.28 -7.81
CA MET A 157 -11.28 0.06 -8.28
C MET A 157 -9.85 0.17 -8.82
N SER A 158 -8.87 -0.47 -8.17
CA SER A 158 -7.49 -0.56 -8.69
C SER A 158 -7.48 -1.08 -10.14
N GLY A 159 -8.18 -2.18 -10.42
CA GLY A 159 -8.23 -2.73 -11.78
C GLY A 159 -9.00 -1.87 -12.79
N GLN A 160 -9.95 -1.05 -12.35
CA GLN A 160 -10.61 -0.05 -13.20
C GLN A 160 -9.68 1.09 -13.55
N TYR A 161 -8.90 1.60 -12.58
CA TYR A 161 -7.90 2.63 -12.83
C TYR A 161 -6.81 2.16 -13.79
N ASP A 162 -6.33 0.91 -13.66
CA ASP A 162 -5.34 0.38 -14.59
C ASP A 162 -5.89 0.28 -16.03
N GLN A 163 -7.19 -0.08 -16.19
CA GLN A 163 -7.85 -0.10 -17.48
C GLN A 163 -8.01 1.30 -18.08
N ALA A 164 -8.46 2.26 -17.26
CA ALA A 164 -8.60 3.65 -17.67
C ALA A 164 -7.26 4.28 -18.06
N ALA A 165 -6.18 4.01 -17.31
CA ALA A 165 -4.83 4.48 -17.61
C ALA A 165 -4.33 3.94 -18.96
N ARG A 166 -4.54 2.64 -19.24
CA ARG A 166 -4.20 2.07 -20.55
C ARG A 166 -5.00 2.71 -21.68
N ALA A 167 -6.32 2.87 -21.50
CA ALA A 167 -7.16 3.52 -22.51
C ALA A 167 -6.69 4.97 -22.79
N ALA A 168 -6.28 5.71 -21.76
CA ALA A 168 -5.79 7.08 -21.90
C ALA A 168 -4.50 7.19 -22.73
N THR A 169 -3.65 6.16 -22.78
CA THR A 169 -2.45 6.17 -23.65
C THR A 169 -2.77 6.07 -25.14
N THR A 170 -3.98 5.62 -25.49
CA THR A 170 -4.44 5.44 -26.88
C THR A 170 -5.37 6.58 -27.34
N TYR A 171 -5.74 7.49 -26.44
CA TYR A 171 -6.60 8.64 -26.71
C TYR A 171 -5.78 9.85 -27.15
#